data_AF-A0A4D6M7F3-F1
#
_entry.id   AF-A0A4D6M7F3-F1
#
_cell.length_a   1.000
_cell.length_b   1.000
_cell.length_c   1.000
_cell.angle_alpha   90.00
_cell.angle_beta   90.00
_cell.angle_gamma   90.00
#
_symmetry.space_group_name_H-M   'P 1'
#
loop_
_entity.id
_entity.type
_entity.pdbx_description
1 polymer ?
#
loop_
_entity_poly.entity_id
_entity_poly.type
_entity_poly.pdbx_seq_one_letter_code
_entity_poly.pdbx_strand_id
1 'polypeptide(L)'
;MGHPDPFDLRIVAIGNEECAMSKYRENYLKFYDAIKQAYPDIQIISNCDASQKPLDHPADFYDFHVKLFFNFYFVTTIVYNSFDVVHMVSYAPLFVNTNDRKWTPDAIVFDSHQSYGTPSYWIQQFFSSSSGATLLDSTLETSSEYIVAVSYTHLDVYKRQIYIYIY
;
A
#
# COMPACT_ATOMS: atom_id res chain seq x y z
N MET A 1 -0.08 -20.74 -25.56
CA MET A 1 0.73 -20.29 -24.40
C MET A 1 0.82 -21.48 -23.45
N GLY A 2 2.03 -21.91 -23.04
CA GLY A 2 2.30 -23.24 -22.47
C GLY A 2 1.92 -23.47 -21.00
N HIS A 3 0.91 -22.76 -20.49
CA HIS A 3 0.44 -22.89 -19.12
C HIS A 3 -1.09 -23.03 -19.14
N PRO A 4 -1.63 -24.27 -19.20
CA PRO A 4 -3.07 -24.49 -19.30
C PRO A 4 -3.79 -24.29 -17.96
N ASP A 5 -3.08 -24.41 -16.84
CA ASP A 5 -3.65 -24.27 -15.50
C ASP A 5 -3.85 -22.78 -15.12
N PRO A 6 -4.85 -22.45 -14.29
CA PRO A 6 -5.05 -21.09 -13.81
C PRO A 6 -3.98 -20.68 -12.78
N PHE A 7 -3.68 -19.38 -12.73
CA PHE A 7 -2.88 -18.79 -11.64
C PHE A 7 -3.74 -18.53 -10.42
N ASP A 8 -3.11 -18.54 -9.24
CA ASP A 8 -3.74 -18.23 -7.96
C ASP A 8 -3.97 -16.71 -7.82
N LEU A 9 -5.06 -16.20 -8.39
CA LEU A 9 -5.47 -14.81 -8.31
C LEU A 9 -6.54 -14.63 -7.23
N ARG A 10 -6.15 -14.02 -6.10
CA ARG A 10 -7.04 -13.85 -4.95
C ARG A 10 -7.55 -12.42 -4.77
N ILE A 11 -6.85 -11.44 -5.34
CA ILE A 11 -7.08 -10.02 -5.08
C ILE A 11 -7.01 -9.24 -6.39
N VAL A 12 -7.96 -8.32 -6.59
CA VAL A 12 -8.02 -7.43 -7.75
C VAL A 12 -8.21 -6.00 -7.28
N ALA A 13 -7.37 -5.08 -7.74
CA ALA A 13 -7.57 -3.65 -7.59
C ALA A 13 -8.34 -3.08 -8.80
N ILE A 14 -9.31 -2.21 -8.55
CA ILE A 14 -10.07 -1.54 -9.61
C ILE A 14 -9.64 -0.07 -9.67
N GLY A 15 -8.89 0.30 -10.71
CA GLY A 15 -8.33 1.65 -10.90
C GLY A 15 -6.93 1.84 -10.30
N ASN A 16 -6.38 3.05 -10.49
CA ASN A 16 -5.14 3.59 -9.92
C ASN A 16 -5.19 5.14 -9.80
N GLU A 17 -5.21 5.67 -8.57
CA GLU A 17 -5.37 7.09 -8.18
C GLU A 17 -6.56 7.89 -8.77
N GLU A 18 -7.58 7.29 -9.42
CA GLU A 18 -8.74 8.03 -9.97
C GLU A 18 -9.86 8.37 -8.97
N CYS A 19 -9.66 8.28 -7.65
CA CYS A 19 -10.74 8.53 -6.68
C CYS A 19 -11.40 9.92 -6.84
N ALA A 20 -10.60 10.93 -7.20
CA ALA A 20 -11.08 12.29 -7.44
C ALA A 20 -11.86 12.44 -8.76
N MET A 21 -11.88 11.42 -9.62
CA MET A 21 -12.57 11.47 -10.92
C MET A 21 -14.05 11.18 -10.76
N SER A 22 -14.89 12.07 -11.31
CA SER A 22 -16.35 12.00 -11.20
C SER A 22 -16.96 10.68 -11.70
N LYS A 23 -16.33 10.03 -12.68
CA LYS A 23 -16.83 8.77 -13.29
C LYS A 23 -16.31 7.51 -12.62
N TYR A 24 -15.31 7.60 -11.75
CA TYR A 24 -14.70 6.42 -11.13
C TYR A 24 -15.74 5.64 -10.33
N ARG A 25 -16.55 6.32 -9.53
CA ARG A 25 -17.58 5.71 -8.68
C ARG A 25 -18.57 4.83 -9.45
N GLU A 26 -19.12 5.34 -10.56
CA GLU A 26 -20.11 4.62 -11.37
C GLU A 26 -19.48 3.43 -12.10
N ASN A 27 -18.26 3.59 -12.60
CA ASN A 27 -17.55 2.53 -13.28
C ASN A 27 -17.12 1.44 -12.29
N TYR A 28 -16.63 1.84 -11.11
CA TYR A 28 -16.23 0.93 -10.04
C TYR A 28 -17.35 -0.04 -9.70
N LEU A 29 -18.60 0.42 -9.52
CA LEU A 29 -19.72 -0.48 -9.21
C LEU A 29 -19.96 -1.51 -10.32
N LYS A 30 -19.90 -1.09 -11.58
CA LYS A 30 -20.09 -2.00 -12.72
C LYS A 30 -19.02 -3.09 -12.74
N PHE A 31 -17.77 -2.72 -12.48
CA PHE A 31 -16.67 -3.70 -12.39
C PHE A 31 -16.79 -4.58 -11.15
N TYR A 32 -17.09 -3.99 -9.99
CA TYR A 32 -17.27 -4.71 -8.73
C TYR A 32 -18.35 -5.79 -8.86
N ASP A 33 -19.53 -5.41 -9.36
CA ASP A 33 -20.67 -6.33 -9.51
C ASP A 33 -20.34 -7.45 -10.49
N ALA A 34 -19.74 -7.12 -11.64
CA ALA A 34 -19.35 -8.11 -12.64
C ALA A 34 -18.29 -9.10 -12.12
N ILE A 35 -17.28 -8.61 -11.39
CA ILE A 35 -16.23 -9.45 -10.81
C ILE A 35 -16.82 -10.34 -9.72
N LYS A 36 -17.56 -9.78 -8.76
CA LYS A 36 -18.16 -10.57 -7.67
C LYS A 36 -19.20 -11.57 -8.16
N GLN A 37 -19.89 -11.28 -9.27
CA GLN A 37 -20.81 -12.23 -9.89
C GLN A 37 -20.07 -13.45 -10.48
N ALA A 38 -18.90 -13.23 -11.09
CA ALA A 38 -18.12 -14.30 -11.71
C ALA A 38 -17.17 -15.02 -10.73
N TYR A 39 -16.61 -14.27 -9.78
CA TYR A 39 -15.59 -14.69 -8.82
C TYR A 39 -15.90 -14.12 -7.42
N PRO A 40 -16.87 -14.71 -6.70
CA PRO A 40 -17.28 -14.22 -5.38
C PRO A 40 -16.17 -14.23 -4.33
N ASP A 41 -15.15 -15.08 -4.53
CA ASP A 41 -14.00 -15.31 -3.66
C ASP A 41 -12.86 -14.30 -3.86
N ILE A 42 -12.78 -13.65 -5.01
CA ILE A 42 -11.78 -12.59 -5.25
C ILE A 42 -12.08 -11.40 -4.36
N GLN A 43 -11.08 -10.98 -3.57
CA GLN A 43 -11.16 -9.77 -2.77
C GLN A 43 -10.86 -8.54 -3.63
N ILE A 44 -11.59 -7.44 -3.40
CA ILE A 44 -11.49 -6.23 -4.22
C ILE A 44 -10.89 -5.08 -3.41
N ILE A 45 -9.81 -4.50 -3.95
CA ILE A 45 -9.21 -3.25 -3.47
C ILE A 45 -9.87 -2.07 -4.19
N SER A 46 -10.43 -1.15 -3.40
CA SER A 46 -10.87 0.15 -3.87
C SER A 46 -9.70 1.12 -3.92
N ASN A 47 -9.55 1.81 -5.03
CA ASN A 47 -8.57 2.88 -5.21
C ASN A 47 -8.97 4.24 -4.57
N CYS A 48 -10.10 4.31 -3.86
CA CYS A 48 -10.43 5.45 -3.03
C CYS A 48 -9.98 5.21 -1.59
N ASP A 49 -9.21 6.16 -1.05
CA ASP A 49 -8.89 6.19 0.37
C ASP A 49 -10.06 6.75 1.17
N ALA A 50 -10.47 6.04 2.22
CA ALA A 50 -11.52 6.51 3.12
C ALA A 50 -11.02 7.62 4.08
N SER A 51 -9.97 8.36 3.70
CA SER A 51 -9.21 9.26 4.57
C SER A 51 -9.97 10.54 4.94
N GLN A 52 -10.77 11.07 4.01
CA GLN A 52 -11.60 12.26 4.23
C GLN A 52 -13.05 11.94 4.54
N LYS A 53 -13.56 10.83 3.98
CA LYS A 53 -14.94 10.39 4.15
C LYS A 53 -15.02 8.87 4.03
N PRO A 54 -15.92 8.21 4.78
CA PRO A 54 -16.19 6.79 4.57
C PRO A 54 -16.55 6.52 3.10
N LEU A 55 -16.07 5.41 2.55
CA LEU A 55 -16.51 5.01 1.21
C LEU A 55 -18.01 4.74 1.22
N ASP A 56 -18.68 5.28 0.23
CA ASP A 56 -20.11 5.07 -0.03
C ASP A 56 -20.35 3.80 -0.86
N HIS A 57 -19.36 2.90 -0.92
CA HIS A 57 -19.34 1.75 -1.82
C HIS A 57 -18.68 0.51 -1.22
N PRO A 58 -19.02 -0.69 -1.71
CA PRO A 58 -18.45 -1.93 -1.20
C PRO A 58 -17.00 -2.09 -1.66
N ALA A 59 -16.15 -2.57 -0.75
CA ALA A 59 -14.76 -2.93 -0.99
C ALA A 59 -14.31 -3.85 0.15
N ASP A 60 -13.43 -4.81 -0.16
CA ASP A 60 -12.80 -5.67 0.86
C ASP A 60 -11.60 -4.97 1.47
N PHE A 61 -10.86 -4.24 0.62
CA PHE A 61 -9.66 -3.49 0.98
C PHE A 61 -9.69 -2.06 0.43
N TYR A 62 -8.88 -1.21 1.03
CA TYR A 62 -8.66 0.16 0.57
C TYR A 62 -7.22 0.38 0.15
N ASP A 63 -7.04 1.07 -0.96
CA ASP A 63 -5.74 1.53 -1.42
C ASP A 63 -5.43 2.91 -0.83
N PHE A 64 -4.33 3.02 -0.10
CA PHE A 64 -3.88 4.25 0.55
C PHE A 64 -2.52 4.67 0.01
N HIS A 65 -2.46 5.82 -0.65
CA HIS A 65 -1.22 6.34 -1.24
C HIS A 65 -0.64 7.46 -0.38
N VAL A 66 0.51 7.21 0.23
CA VAL A 66 1.18 8.17 1.09
C VAL A 66 2.46 8.65 0.42
N LYS A 67 2.53 9.96 0.16
CA LYS A 67 3.72 10.63 -0.37
C LYS A 67 4.47 11.30 0.77
N LEU A 68 5.58 10.72 1.22
CA LEU A 68 6.39 11.26 2.32
C LEU A 68 7.85 11.45 1.91
N PHE A 69 8.41 12.59 2.32
CA PHE A 69 9.84 12.86 2.12
C PHE A 69 10.76 11.91 2.91
N PHE A 70 10.25 11.26 3.98
CA PHE A 70 11.01 10.32 4.81
C PHE A 70 10.29 8.98 4.98
N ASN A 71 10.54 8.07 4.04
CA ASN A 71 9.91 6.75 4.00
C ASN A 71 10.26 5.82 5.18
N PHE A 72 11.39 6.05 5.86
CA PHE A 72 11.81 5.25 7.01
C PHE A 72 10.82 5.30 8.18
N TYR A 73 10.40 6.50 8.58
CA TYR A 73 9.51 6.68 9.73
C TYR A 73 8.12 6.10 9.48
N PHE A 74 7.70 6.06 8.22
CA PHE A 74 6.39 5.56 7.86
C PHE A 74 6.30 4.03 7.94
N VAL A 75 7.29 3.31 7.39
CA VAL A 75 7.35 1.84 7.48
C VAL A 75 7.41 1.38 8.93
N THR A 76 8.22 2.05 9.77
CA THR A 76 8.23 1.76 11.21
C THR A 76 6.84 1.97 11.81
N THR A 77 6.20 3.11 11.55
CA THR A 77 4.90 3.40 12.17
C THR A 77 3.82 2.42 11.77
N ILE A 78 3.76 1.99 10.50
CA ILE A 78 2.81 0.95 10.07
C ILE A 78 3.04 -0.34 10.86
N VAL A 79 4.29 -0.80 10.94
CA VAL A 79 4.64 -2.05 11.63
C VAL A 79 4.31 -1.96 13.13
N TYR A 80 4.50 -0.80 13.76
CA TYR A 80 4.29 -0.65 15.20
C TYR A 80 2.85 -0.32 15.60
N ASN A 81 2.10 0.45 14.81
CA ASN A 81 0.83 1.05 15.23
C ASN A 81 -0.39 0.58 14.42
N SER A 82 -0.20 -0.16 13.32
CA SER A 82 -1.31 -0.51 12.42
C SER A 82 -1.20 -1.91 11.82
N PHE A 83 -0.42 -2.80 12.44
CA PHE A 83 -0.19 -4.16 11.95
C PHE A 83 -1.46 -5.03 11.97
N ASP A 84 -2.44 -4.68 12.80
CA ASP A 84 -3.70 -5.38 12.99
C ASP A 84 -4.73 -5.04 11.90
N VAL A 85 -4.55 -3.93 11.19
CA VAL A 85 -5.47 -3.45 10.14
C VAL A 85 -4.83 -3.37 8.76
N VAL A 86 -3.50 -3.28 8.65
CA VAL A 86 -2.77 -3.23 7.38
C VAL A 86 -2.38 -4.64 6.92
N HIS A 87 -2.83 -5.02 5.72
CA HIS A 87 -2.62 -6.37 5.18
C HIS A 87 -1.45 -6.46 4.20
N MET A 88 -1.19 -5.38 3.45
CA MET A 88 -0.02 -5.29 2.57
C MET A 88 0.49 -3.85 2.51
N VAL A 89 1.80 -3.76 2.27
CA VAL A 89 2.51 -2.51 2.08
C VAL A 89 3.44 -2.65 0.87
N SER A 90 3.48 -1.65 0.01
CA SER A 90 4.36 -1.60 -1.15
C SER A 90 5.04 -0.24 -1.27
N TYR A 91 6.25 -0.20 -1.82
CA TYR A 91 6.96 1.04 -2.15
C TYR A 91 6.91 1.30 -3.65
N ALA A 92 6.56 2.53 -4.03
CA ALA A 92 6.48 3.00 -5.39
C ALA A 92 7.21 4.34 -5.55
N PRO A 93 8.03 4.54 -6.59
CA PRO A 93 8.30 3.58 -7.65
C PRO A 93 9.38 2.56 -7.26
N LEU A 94 9.23 1.32 -7.76
CA LEU A 94 10.13 0.22 -7.41
C LEU A 94 11.45 0.28 -8.19
N PHE A 95 11.42 0.61 -9.47
CA PHE A 95 12.57 0.54 -10.36
C PHE A 95 12.79 1.84 -11.13
N VAL A 96 14.05 2.23 -11.25
CA VAL A 96 14.46 3.32 -12.15
C VAL A 96 15.72 2.98 -12.92
N ASN A 97 15.68 3.23 -14.23
CA ASN A 97 16.87 3.24 -15.05
C ASN A 97 17.61 4.56 -14.84
N THR A 98 18.88 4.51 -14.44
CA THR A 98 19.69 5.71 -14.17
C THR A 98 19.80 6.65 -15.38
N ASN A 99 19.66 6.10 -16.59
CA ASN A 99 19.77 6.86 -17.84
C ASN A 99 18.44 7.46 -18.33
N ASP A 100 17.30 7.10 -17.73
CA ASP A 100 15.98 7.66 -18.08
C ASP A 100 15.10 7.84 -16.83
N ARG A 101 15.57 8.70 -15.93
CA ARG A 101 14.92 8.96 -14.66
C ARG A 101 13.74 9.92 -14.84
N LYS A 102 12.53 9.44 -14.54
CA LYS A 102 11.28 10.24 -14.59
C LYS A 102 10.79 10.69 -13.22
N TRP A 103 11.03 9.89 -12.18
CA TRP A 103 10.61 10.14 -10.80
C TRP A 103 11.79 9.93 -9.85
N THR A 104 11.71 10.51 -8.65
CA THR A 104 12.67 10.28 -7.57
C THR A 104 11.98 10.46 -6.21
N PRO A 105 12.32 9.66 -5.20
CA PRO A 105 13.27 8.53 -5.20
C PRO A 105 12.62 7.17 -5.51
N ASP A 106 13.41 6.22 -6.04
CA ASP A 106 12.98 4.84 -6.35
C ASP A 106 13.70 3.81 -5.46
N ALA A 107 13.11 2.63 -5.25
CA ALA A 107 13.71 1.62 -4.39
C ALA A 107 14.96 0.97 -5.01
N ILE A 108 14.92 0.62 -6.29
CA ILE A 108 16.00 -0.08 -6.99
C ILE A 108 16.42 0.73 -8.22
N VAL A 109 17.70 1.09 -8.28
CA VAL A 109 18.29 1.81 -9.41
C VAL A 109 19.09 0.82 -10.26
N PHE A 110 18.96 0.87 -11.58
CA PHE A 110 19.69 -0.01 -12.48
C PHE A 110 20.16 0.69 -13.76
N ASP A 111 21.12 0.06 -14.44
CA ASP A 111 21.54 0.33 -15.81
C ASP A 111 21.78 -0.99 -16.58
N SER A 112 22.41 -0.93 -17.76
CA SER A 112 22.70 -2.11 -18.57
C SER A 112 23.73 -3.08 -17.97
N HIS A 113 24.45 -2.66 -16.93
CA HIS A 113 25.59 -3.37 -16.35
C HIS A 113 25.37 -3.74 -14.88
N GLN A 114 24.65 -2.92 -14.11
CA GLN A 114 24.52 -3.08 -12.67
C GLN A 114 23.16 -2.60 -12.12
N SER A 115 22.87 -3.02 -10.89
CA SER A 115 21.72 -2.55 -10.10
C SER A 115 22.09 -2.40 -8.62
N TYR A 116 21.50 -1.43 -7.92
CA TYR A 116 21.66 -1.25 -6.48
C TYR A 116 20.36 -0.78 -5.81
N GLY A 117 20.17 -1.17 -4.55
CA GLY A 117 19.04 -0.74 -3.73
C GLY A 117 19.33 0.57 -2.98
N THR A 118 18.35 1.46 -2.90
CA THR A 118 18.41 2.67 -2.06
C THR A 118 18.17 2.33 -0.58
N PRO A 119 18.40 3.25 0.37
CA PRO A 119 18.07 2.99 1.78
C PRO A 119 16.63 2.49 1.98
N SER A 120 15.67 3.01 1.20
CA SER A 120 14.27 2.57 1.22
C SER A 120 14.08 1.09 0.87
N TYR A 121 14.86 0.57 -0.09
CA TYR A 121 14.85 -0.86 -0.43
C TYR A 121 15.35 -1.71 0.74
N TRP A 122 16.45 -1.30 1.38
CA TRP A 122 17.03 -2.06 2.49
C TRP A 122 16.13 -2.06 3.73
N ILE A 123 15.38 -0.98 3.97
CA ILE A 123 14.36 -0.92 5.03
C ILE A 123 13.23 -1.91 4.75
N GLN A 124 12.71 -1.95 3.52
CA GLN A 124 11.69 -2.95 3.14
C GLN A 124 12.22 -4.37 3.28
N GLN A 125 13.45 -4.63 2.84
CA GLN A 125 14.09 -5.93 2.98
C GLN A 125 14.19 -6.33 4.45
N PHE A 126 14.65 -5.41 5.31
CA PHE A 126 14.76 -5.64 6.75
C PHE A 126 13.41 -6.06 7.35
N PHE A 127 12.34 -5.29 7.11
CA PHE A 127 11.01 -5.59 7.65
C PHE A 127 10.37 -6.84 7.05
N SER A 128 10.58 -7.12 5.76
CA SER A 128 10.12 -8.35 5.12
C SER A 128 10.77 -9.60 5.73
N SER A 129 12.04 -9.49 6.14
CA SER A 129 12.75 -10.59 6.80
C SER A 129 12.41 -10.74 8.28
N SER A 130 11.84 -9.71 8.91
CA SER A 130 11.48 -9.69 10.32
C SER A 130 9.98 -9.86 10.59
N SER A 131 9.15 -10.11 9.56
CA SER A 131 7.67 -10.08 9.64
C SER A 131 7.03 -11.22 10.46
N GLY A 132 7.83 -12.04 11.15
CA GLY A 132 7.37 -13.06 12.10
C GLY A 132 7.78 -12.78 13.55
N ALA A 133 8.36 -11.62 13.84
CA ALA A 133 8.75 -11.25 15.20
C ALA A 133 7.52 -10.84 16.02
N THR A 134 7.45 -11.29 17.28
CA THR A 134 6.43 -10.84 18.23
C THR A 134 6.61 -9.36 18.50
N LEU A 135 5.54 -8.57 18.29
CA LEU A 135 5.52 -7.18 18.72
C LEU A 135 5.52 -7.14 20.24
N LEU A 136 6.53 -6.49 20.82
CA LEU A 136 6.60 -6.23 22.24
C LEU A 136 6.09 -4.81 22.49
N ASP A 137 5.16 -4.67 23.43
CA ASP A 137 4.64 -3.36 23.82
C ASP A 137 5.78 -2.46 24.31
N SER A 138 5.97 -1.35 23.61
CA SER A 138 6.98 -0.35 23.93
C SER A 138 6.39 1.05 23.78
N THR A 139 6.49 1.86 24.82
CA THR A 139 6.04 3.26 24.78
C THR A 139 7.19 4.14 24.28
N LEU A 140 6.96 4.87 23.19
CA LEU A 140 7.91 5.86 22.72
C LEU A 140 7.77 7.14 23.56
N GLU A 141 8.74 7.42 24.43
CA GLU A 141 8.85 8.71 25.09
C GLU A 141 9.66 9.68 24.22
N THR A 142 8.99 10.65 23.60
CA THR A 142 9.64 11.69 22.80
C THR A 142 8.96 13.04 22.95
N SER A 143 9.75 14.11 22.89
CA SER A 143 9.28 15.50 22.87
C SER A 143 9.12 16.08 21.45
N SER A 144 9.35 15.27 20.41
CA SER A 144 9.29 15.71 19.01
C SER A 144 7.90 15.49 18.40
N GLU A 145 7.20 16.58 18.10
CA GLU A 145 5.89 16.57 17.43
C GLU A 145 5.92 15.90 16.04
N TYR A 146 7.07 15.91 15.36
CA TYR A 146 7.23 15.30 14.03
C TYR A 146 7.08 13.77 14.05
N ILE A 147 7.45 13.12 15.16
CA ILE A 147 7.32 11.65 15.28
C ILE A 147 5.87 11.29 15.63
N VAL A 148 5.20 12.13 16.41
CA VAL A 148 3.80 11.94 16.82
C VAL A 148 2.82 12.06 15.63
N ALA A 149 3.10 12.95 14.67
CA ALA A 149 2.27 13.11 13.47
C ALA A 149 2.17 11.85 12.59
N VAL A 150 3.18 10.98 12.61
CA VAL A 150 3.14 9.71 11.85
C VAL A 150 2.28 8.67 12.56
N SER A 151 2.23 8.72 13.90
CA SER A 151 1.44 7.79 14.73
C SER A 151 -0.07 8.09 14.76
N TYR A 152 -0.46 9.33 14.41
CA TYR A 152 -1.87 9.71 14.39
C TYR A 152 -2.50 9.43 13.01
N THR A 153 -2.66 8.15 12.70
CA THR A 153 -3.74 7.77 11.79
C THR A 153 -4.92 7.38 12.65
N HIS A 154 -5.98 8.18 12.53
CA HIS A 154 -7.27 8.02 13.18
C HIS A 154 -7.93 6.73 12.68
N LEU A 155 -7.42 5.55 13.09
CA LEU A 155 -7.80 4.23 12.56
C LEU A 155 -8.83 3.50 13.41
N ASP A 156 -9.43 4.19 14.38
CA ASP A 156 -10.72 3.79 14.93
C ASP A 156 -11.81 4.49 14.13
N VAL A 157 -12.37 3.80 13.13
CA VAL A 157 -13.79 3.40 13.01
C VAL A 157 -13.88 2.58 11.70
N TYR A 158 -14.49 1.40 11.77
CA TYR A 158 -14.68 0.40 10.69
C TYR A 158 -13.51 -0.59 10.52
N LYS A 159 -13.71 -1.79 11.06
CA LYS A 159 -12.91 -3.02 10.89
C LYS A 159 -12.71 -3.42 9.42
N ARG A 160 -11.98 -2.63 8.64
CA ARG A 160 -11.71 -2.89 7.23
C ARG A 160 -10.21 -2.89 7.03
N GLN A 161 -9.77 -3.85 6.23
CA GLN A 161 -8.38 -4.18 6.01
C GLN A 161 -7.80 -3.19 4.99
N ILE A 162 -6.61 -2.64 5.25
CA ILE A 162 -6.01 -1.55 4.46
C ILE A 162 -4.80 -2.07 3.68
N TYR A 163 -4.66 -1.58 2.45
CA TYR A 163 -3.48 -1.69 1.60
C TYR A 163 -2.82 -0.33 1.49
N ILE A 164 -1.51 -0.28 1.65
CA ILE A 164 -0.78 0.98 1.63
C ILE A 164 0.31 0.96 0.56
N TYR A 165 0.30 1.96 -0.31
CA TYR A 165 1.41 2.29 -1.20
C TYR A 165 2.14 3.52 -0.68
N ILE A 166 3.45 3.38 -0.60
CA ILE A 166 4.37 4.39 -0.08
C ILE A 166 5.12 5.00 -1.27
N TYR A 167 5.08 6.32 -1.40
CA TYR A 167 5.84 7.11 -2.36
C TYR A 167 6.92 7.96 -1.66
#